data_AF-A0A7T5UHE7-F1
#
_entry.id   AF-A0A7T5UHE7-F1
#
_cell.length_a   1.000
_cell.length_b   1.000
_cell.length_c   1.000
_cell.angle_alpha   90.00
_cell.angle_beta   90.00
_cell.angle_gamma   90.00
#
_symmetry.space_group_name_H-M   'P 1'
#
loop_
_entity.id
_entity.type
_entity.pdbx_description
1 polymer ?
#
loop_
_entity_poly.entity_id
_entity_poly.type
_entity_poly.pdbx_seq_one_letter_code
_entity_poly.pdbx_strand_id
1 'polypeptide(L)'
;MSESFFTKHLHDANESYIEHLVFTIKAGSTLIAAGVIVMIHGLFPFVFTHTGSNMICRLTDEMKTRKQACQQRCTAKNPPSE
;
A
#
# COMPACT_ATOMS: atom_id res chain seq x y z
N MET A 1 -17.01 -2.33 24.16
CA MET A 1 -16.79 -1.25 23.16
C MET A 1 -15.91 -1.83 22.08
N SER A 2 -16.37 -1.84 20.84
CA SER A 2 -15.67 -2.47 19.72
C SER A 2 -14.32 -1.80 19.50
N GLU A 3 -13.24 -2.53 19.85
CA GLU A 3 -11.87 -2.22 19.48
C GLU A 3 -11.82 -2.05 17.97
N SER A 4 -11.87 -0.80 17.50
CA SER A 4 -11.86 -0.50 16.08
C SER A 4 -10.55 -1.04 15.52
N PHE A 5 -10.62 -2.04 14.65
CA PHE A 5 -9.45 -2.68 14.02
C PHE A 5 -8.44 -1.64 13.48
N PHE A 6 -8.95 -0.46 13.12
CA PHE A 6 -8.19 0.73 12.77
C PHE A 6 -7.18 1.20 13.84
N THR A 7 -7.62 1.36 15.09
CA THR A 7 -6.79 1.91 16.17
C THR A 7 -5.73 0.90 16.62
N LYS A 8 -6.07 -0.40 16.59
CA LYS A 8 -5.16 -1.49 16.95
C LYS A 8 -4.06 -1.66 15.90
N HIS A 9 -4.41 -1.54 14.61
CA HIS A 9 -3.44 -1.60 13.51
C HIS A 9 -2.49 -0.39 13.48
N LEU A 10 -2.99 0.82 13.71
CA LEU A 10 -2.16 2.04 13.80
C LEU A 10 -1.18 1.98 14.98
N HIS A 11 -1.62 1.46 16.12
CA HIS A 11 -0.79 1.35 17.31
C HIS A 11 0.24 0.19 17.25
N ASP A 12 -0.07 -0.91 16.56
CA ASP A 12 0.87 -2.01 16.32
C ASP A 12 1.89 -1.71 15.21
N ALA A 13 1.53 -0.85 14.24
CA ALA A 13 2.44 -0.44 13.18
C ALA A 13 3.49 0.58 13.64
N ASN A 14 3.27 1.29 14.76
CA ASN A 14 4.12 2.37 15.28
C ASN A 14 4.52 3.38 14.16
N GLU A 15 3.57 3.67 13.27
CA GLU A 15 3.64 4.71 12.24
C GLU A 15 2.83 5.92 12.71
N SER A 16 3.29 7.13 12.42
CA SER A 16 2.48 8.32 12.65
C SER A 16 1.25 8.28 11.74
N TYR A 17 0.09 8.72 12.25
CA TYR A 17 -1.13 8.87 11.44
C TYR A 17 -0.86 9.65 10.14
N ILE A 18 0.03 10.64 10.20
CA ILE A 18 0.44 11.45 9.04
C ILE A 18 1.23 10.61 8.02
N GLU A 19 2.16 9.77 8.45
CA GLU A 19 2.92 8.88 7.55
C GLU A 19 2.02 7.87 6.85
N HIS A 20 1.05 7.34 7.58
CA HIS A 20 0.06 6.42 7.04
C HIS A 20 -0.87 7.12 6.04
N LEU A 21 -1.34 8.32 6.37
CA LEU A 21 -2.21 9.15 5.54
C LEU A 21 -1.52 9.58 4.24
N VAL A 22 -0.29 10.07 4.31
CA VAL A 22 0.49 10.48 3.13
C VAL A 22 0.71 9.29 2.20
N PHE A 23 1.05 8.12 2.74
CA PHE A 23 1.22 6.92 1.93
C PHE A 23 -0.09 6.47 1.29
N THR A 24 -1.20 6.42 2.03
CA THR A 24 -2.50 6.01 1.48
C THR A 24 -3.00 6.97 0.42
N ILE A 25 -2.83 8.28 0.59
CA ILE A 25 -3.16 9.28 -0.44
C ILE A 25 -2.31 9.05 -1.70
N LYS A 26 -0.99 8.89 -1.57
CA LYS A 26 -0.08 8.62 -2.70
C LYS A 26 -0.43 7.31 -3.42
N ALA A 27 -0.71 6.26 -2.66
CA ALA A 27 -1.10 4.97 -3.20
C ALA A 27 -2.42 5.06 -3.96
N GLY A 28 -3.43 5.71 -3.36
CA GLY A 28 -4.74 5.93 -3.97
C GLY A 28 -4.67 6.74 -5.26
N SER A 29 -3.92 7.85 -5.27
CA SER A 29 -3.73 8.66 -6.48
C SER A 29 -3.02 7.88 -7.59
N THR A 30 -2.04 7.03 -7.23
CA THR A 30 -1.32 6.17 -8.18
C THR A 30 -2.26 5.12 -8.80
N LEU A 31 -3.17 4.52 -8.02
CA LEU A 31 -4.17 3.57 -8.53
C LEU A 31 -5.16 4.24 -9.50
N ILE A 32 -5.65 5.43 -9.16
CA ILE A 32 -6.54 6.19 -10.04
C ILE A 32 -5.85 6.50 -11.36
N ALA A 33 -4.61 7.01 -11.31
CA ALA A 33 -3.83 7.31 -12.51
C ALA A 33 -3.54 6.06 -13.35
N ALA A 34 -3.14 4.95 -12.71
CA ALA A 34 -2.91 3.69 -13.40
C ALA A 34 -4.18 3.15 -14.07
N GLY A 35 -5.34 3.26 -13.41
CA GLY A 35 -6.64 2.89 -13.98
C GLY A 35 -6.97 3.71 -15.22
N VAL A 36 -6.82 5.03 -15.16
CA VAL A 36 -7.01 5.92 -16.32
C VAL A 36 -6.07 5.55 -17.47
N ILE A 37 -4.80 5.29 -17.18
CA ILE A 37 -3.80 4.90 -18.19
C ILE A 37 -4.17 3.57 -18.86
N VAL A 38 -4.59 2.57 -18.09
CA VAL A 38 -5.01 1.27 -18.62
C VAL A 38 -6.29 1.40 -19.46
N MET A 39 -7.23 2.26 -19.07
CA MET A 39 -8.42 2.55 -19.87
C MET A 39 -8.05 3.21 -21.21
N ILE A 40 -7.16 4.21 -21.18
CA ILE A 40 -6.65 4.84 -22.41
C ILE A 40 -5.94 3.82 -23.29
N HIS A 41 -5.11 2.95 -22.70
CA HIS A 41 -4.43 1.87 -23.42
C HIS A 41 -5.43 0.88 -24.04
N GLY A 42 -6.52 0.55 -23.34
CA GLY A 42 -7.59 -0.30 -23.89
C GLY A 42 -8.30 0.32 -25.10
N LEU A 43 -8.40 1.65 -25.16
CA LEU A 43 -8.93 2.38 -26.33
C LEU A 43 -7.88 2.57 -27.43
N PHE A 44 -6.63 2.80 -27.04
CA PHE A 44 -5.49 3.05 -27.92
C PHE A 44 -4.33 2.11 -27.55
N PRO A 45 -4.31 0.87 -28.08
CA PRO A 45 -3.39 -0.19 -27.66
C PRO A 45 -1.91 0.11 -27.94
N PHE A 46 -1.62 1.20 -28.65
CA PHE A 46 -0.27 1.67 -28.95
C PHE A 46 0.25 2.75 -27.97
N VAL A 47 -0.60 3.27 -27.08
CA VAL A 47 -0.22 4.30 -26.10
C VAL A 47 -0.08 3.64 -24.72
N PHE A 48 0.98 3.99 -23.98
CA PHE A 48 1.21 3.55 -22.58
C PHE A 48 1.28 2.03 -22.36
N THR A 49 1.82 1.28 -23.33
CA THR A 49 1.88 -0.19 -23.37
C THR A 49 2.36 -0.87 -22.09
N HIS A 50 3.30 -0.26 -21.37
CA HIS A 50 3.83 -0.80 -20.11
C HIS A 50 3.63 0.14 -18.92
N THR A 51 3.13 1.35 -19.13
CA THR A 51 3.11 2.38 -18.10
C THR A 51 2.12 2.02 -16.99
N GLY A 52 0.92 1.57 -17.34
CA GLY A 52 -0.10 1.17 -16.36
C GLY A 52 0.36 -0.02 -15.49
N SER A 53 0.84 -1.09 -16.13
CA SER A 53 1.35 -2.27 -15.43
C SER A 53 2.55 -1.96 -14.53
N ASN A 54 3.52 -1.17 -15.02
CA ASN A 54 4.69 -0.80 -14.23
C ASN A 54 4.32 0.03 -12.99
N MET A 55 3.33 0.92 -13.10
CA MET A 55 2.83 1.68 -11.95
C MET A 55 2.20 0.78 -10.89
N ILE A 56 1.40 -0.19 -11.30
CA ILE A 56 0.76 -1.16 -10.39
C ILE A 56 1.80 -2.08 -9.74
N CYS A 57 2.76 -2.59 -10.51
CA CYS A 57 3.85 -3.43 -9.98
C CYS A 57 4.65 -2.67 -8.92
N ARG A 58 5.08 -1.44 -9.24
CA ARG A 58 5.82 -0.59 -8.29
C ARG A 58 5.02 -0.31 -7.03
N LEU A 59 3.74 0.03 -7.15
CA LEU A 59 2.88 0.25 -5.98
C LEU A 59 2.74 -1.01 -5.13
N THR A 60 2.58 -2.16 -5.79
CA THR A 60 2.46 -3.46 -5.11
C THR A 60 3.74 -3.79 -4.33
N ASP A 61 4.90 -3.50 -4.89
CA ASP A 61 6.18 -3.71 -4.21
C ASP A 61 6.34 -2.77 -3.01
N GLU A 62 5.99 -1.48 -3.16
CA GLU A 62 5.97 -0.52 -2.05
C GLU A 62 5.03 -0.99 -0.91
N MET A 63 3.86 -1.54 -1.25
CA MET A 63 2.93 -2.11 -0.26
C MET A 63 3.47 -3.38 0.42
N LYS A 64 4.14 -4.27 -0.32
CA LYS A 64 4.78 -5.47 0.24
C LYS A 64 5.88 -5.11 1.22
N THR A 65 6.77 -4.17 0.88
CA THR A 65 7.83 -3.70 1.76
C THR A 65 7.26 -3.11 3.05
N ARG A 66 6.21 -2.27 2.95
CA ARG A 66 5.51 -1.75 4.13
C ARG A 66 4.85 -2.84 4.98
N LYS A 67 4.20 -3.81 4.35
CA LYS A 67 3.60 -4.96 5.05
C LYS A 67 4.66 -5.76 5.80
N GLN A 68 5.81 -6.03 5.19
CA GLN A 68 6.92 -6.75 5.82
C GLN A 68 7.47 -5.98 7.03
N ALA A 69 7.67 -4.67 6.91
CA ALA A 69 8.12 -3.82 8.01
C ALA A 69 7.12 -3.82 9.19
N CYS A 70 5.81 -3.76 8.89
CA CYS A 70 4.76 -3.87 9.90
C CYS A 70 4.74 -5.27 10.56
N GLN A 71 4.89 -6.35 9.78
CA GLN A 71 4.87 -7.71 10.30
C GLN A 71 6.08 -8.03 11.18
N GLN A 72 7.28 -7.60 10.79
CA GLN A 72 8.51 -7.75 11.58
C GLN A 72 8.42 -7.05 12.93
N ARG A 73 7.75 -5.89 12.99
CA ARG A 73 7.50 -5.17 14.25
C ARG A 73 6.52 -5.93 15.16
N CYS A 74 5.49 -6.55 14.62
CA CYS A 74 4.54 -7.35 15.40
C CYS A 74 5.19 -8.62 15.97
N THR A 75 6.05 -9.32 15.21
CA THR A 75 6.78 -10.50 15.69
C THR A 75 7.87 -10.15 16.71
N ALA A 76 8.53 -8.99 16.57
CA ALA A 76 9.48 -8.51 17.58
C ALA A 76 8.80 -8.14 18.91
N LYS A 77 7.54 -7.69 18.88
CA LYS A 77 6.75 -7.30 20.06
C LYS A 77 6.15 -8.49 20.82
N ASN A 78 5.94 -9.64 20.16
CA ASN A 78 5.52 -10.90 20.78
C ASN A 78 6.55 -11.99 20.44
N PRO A 79 7.69 -12.05 21.16
CA PRO A 79 8.63 -13.15 20.97
C PRO A 79 7.95 -14.48 21.28
N PRO A 80 8.28 -15.56 20.56
CA PRO A 80 7.75 -16.89 20.86
C PRO A 80 8.10 -17.23 22.31
N SER A 81 7.08 -17.58 23.11
CA SER A 81 7.29 -18.11 24.45
C SER A 81 7.96 -19.48 24.32
N GLU A 82 9.25 -19.55 24.65
CA GLU A 82 9.98 -20.80 24.87
C GLU A 82 9.39 -21.59 26.05
#